data_AF-A0A2E8E8F9-F1
#
_entry.id   AF-A0A2E8E8F9-F1
#
_cell.length_a   1.000
_cell.length_b   1.000
_cell.length_c   1.000
_cell.angle_alpha   90.00
_cell.angle_beta   90.00
_cell.angle_gamma   90.00
#
_symmetry.space_group_name_H-M   'P 1'
#
loop_
_entity.id
_entity.type
_entity.pdbx_description
1 polymer ?
#
loop_
_entity_poly.entity_id
_entity_poly.type
_entity_poly.pdbx_seq_one_letter_code
_entity_poly.pdbx_strand_id
1 'polypeptide(L)'
;MCPSVSVSDLEHARTTVIRLPLSRTLPLVSVLALSGACGGASSEEESGSQAPRPASEASAGPVKVDIDAIFPPGPGRDLVLNNCQSCHIWVPIVILQMDEAAWFRSSLEHRGRVEVLSDEEFETLYAYVSSTFTPDRPVPELPESLLEAWTSY
;
A
#
# COMPACT_ATOMS: atom_id res chain seq x y z
N MET A 1 26.35 19.51 -22.08
CA MET A 1 26.55 18.27 -22.85
C MET A 1 26.62 17.10 -21.88
N CYS A 2 25.62 16.23 -21.84
CA CYS A 2 25.64 15.00 -21.04
C CYS A 2 26.10 13.84 -21.94
N PRO A 3 27.02 12.96 -21.51
CA PRO A 3 27.44 11.84 -22.33
C PRO A 3 26.34 10.78 -22.43
N SER A 4 26.08 10.36 -23.66
CA SER A 4 25.17 9.28 -24.01
C SER A 4 25.84 7.95 -23.63
N VAL A 5 25.29 7.23 -22.65
CA VAL A 5 25.73 5.87 -22.31
C VAL A 5 24.97 4.90 -23.21
N SER A 6 25.71 4.11 -23.99
CA SER A 6 25.17 3.15 -24.96
C SER A 6 24.69 1.88 -24.26
N VAL A 7 23.54 1.36 -24.69
CA VAL A 7 22.79 0.26 -24.04
C VAL A 7 23.39 -1.14 -24.27
N SER A 8 24.63 -1.23 -24.76
CA SER A 8 25.21 -2.49 -25.28
C SER A 8 26.26 -3.14 -24.38
N ASP A 9 26.44 -2.67 -23.14
CA ASP A 9 27.52 -3.13 -22.24
C ASP A 9 27.03 -3.80 -20.94
N LEU A 10 25.79 -4.32 -20.91
CA LEU A 10 25.23 -4.98 -19.72
C LEU A 10 24.74 -6.42 -19.96
N GLU A 11 25.37 -7.13 -20.89
CA GLU A 11 25.34 -8.60 -20.90
C GLU A 11 26.75 -9.08 -20.62
N HIS A 12 27.13 -9.30 -19.35
CA HIS A 12 28.22 -10.22 -18.91
C HIS A 12 28.34 -10.24 -17.36
N ALA A 13 27.24 -10.42 -16.63
CA ALA A 13 27.32 -10.78 -15.20
C ALA A 13 26.92 -12.24 -15.02
N ARG A 14 27.91 -13.09 -15.29
CA ARG A 14 27.86 -14.54 -15.17
C ARG A 14 27.39 -14.95 -13.76
N THR A 15 26.36 -15.79 -13.77
CA THR A 15 25.93 -16.71 -12.72
C THR A 15 27.10 -17.20 -11.86
N THR A 16 27.24 -16.63 -10.66
CA THR A 16 28.11 -17.19 -9.62
C THR A 16 27.21 -17.86 -8.60
N VAL A 17 27.07 -19.19 -8.71
CA VAL A 17 26.44 -20.03 -7.69
C VAL A 17 27.40 -20.13 -6.51
N ILE A 18 27.25 -19.24 -5.53
CA ILE A 18 27.98 -19.33 -4.26
C ILE A 18 27.20 -20.29 -3.36
N ARG A 19 27.66 -21.55 -3.28
CA ARG A 19 27.28 -22.48 -2.21
C ARG A 19 27.92 -22.00 -0.91
N LEU A 20 27.12 -21.44 -0.01
CA LEU A 20 27.53 -21.14 1.37
C LEU A 20 27.43 -22.41 2.23
N PRO A 21 28.45 -22.71 3.06
CA PRO A 21 28.40 -23.85 3.96
C PRO A 21 27.44 -23.62 5.13
N LEU A 22 26.58 -24.61 5.32
CA LEU A 22 25.78 -24.89 6.50
C LEU A 22 26.67 -25.02 7.73
N SER A 23 26.73 -23.99 8.58
CA SER A 23 27.20 -24.11 9.97
C SER A 23 26.98 -22.83 10.75
N ARG A 24 26.03 -22.84 11.69
CA ARG A 24 26.35 -22.70 13.12
C ARG A 24 25.07 -22.74 13.95
N THR A 25 24.99 -23.79 14.75
CA THR A 25 24.23 -23.88 15.99
C THR A 25 24.44 -22.62 16.84
N LEU A 26 23.34 -22.02 17.29
CA LEU A 26 23.35 -21.00 18.33
C LEU A 26 22.70 -21.55 19.59
N PRO A 27 23.31 -21.33 20.77
CA PRO A 27 22.78 -21.79 22.04
C PRO A 27 21.62 -20.92 22.55
N LEU A 28 20.74 -21.65 23.23
CA LEU A 28 19.65 -21.24 24.10
C LEU A 28 20.18 -20.32 25.20
N VAL A 29 19.69 -19.07 25.30
CA VAL A 29 19.91 -18.21 26.46
C VAL A 29 18.59 -17.61 26.94
N SER A 30 18.30 -18.02 28.17
CA SER A 30 17.33 -17.63 29.17
C SER A 30 16.63 -16.27 29.08
N VAL A 31 15.31 -16.40 29.21
CA VAL A 31 14.36 -15.61 30.00
C VAL A 31 15.00 -14.77 31.12
N LEU A 32 14.70 -13.46 31.12
CA LEU A 32 14.49 -12.71 32.35
C LEU A 32 13.31 -11.75 32.16
N ALA A 33 12.26 -11.99 32.94
CA ALA A 33 11.09 -11.14 33.08
C ALA A 33 11.42 -9.91 33.94
N LEU A 34 11.06 -8.71 33.48
CA LEU A 34 10.86 -7.56 34.36
C LEU A 34 9.48 -6.96 34.10
N SER A 35 8.63 -7.13 35.10
CA SER A 35 7.37 -6.43 35.31
C SER A 35 7.63 -4.96 35.66
N GLY A 36 6.86 -4.05 35.07
CA GLY A 36 6.69 -2.66 35.51
C GLY A 36 5.45 -2.12 34.79
N ALA A 37 4.29 -2.00 35.45
CA ALA A 37 3.90 -1.03 36.47
C ALA A 37 2.94 -0.01 35.85
N CYS A 38 1.83 0.18 36.57
CA CYS A 38 0.63 0.92 36.22
C CYS A 38 0.88 2.43 36.03
N GLY A 39 -0.01 3.09 35.27
CA GLY A 39 -0.32 4.50 35.49
C GLY A 39 -0.73 5.25 34.24
N GLY A 40 -1.95 5.81 34.26
CA GLY A 40 -2.32 6.90 33.36
C GLY A 40 -3.67 6.72 32.69
N ALA A 41 -4.74 6.74 33.47
CA ALA A 41 -6.05 7.13 32.96
C ALA A 41 -6.05 8.65 32.77
N SER A 42 -6.26 9.12 31.55
CA SER A 42 -6.78 10.44 31.27
C SER A 42 -7.95 10.27 30.30
N SER A 43 -9.14 10.42 30.86
CA SER A 43 -10.37 10.68 30.12
C SER A 43 -10.30 12.11 29.62
N GLU A 44 -10.42 12.31 28.31
CA GLU A 44 -10.83 13.60 27.76
C GLU A 44 -12.13 13.38 27.02
N GLU A 45 -13.22 13.70 27.73
CA GLU A 45 -14.53 13.95 27.18
C GLU A 45 -14.46 15.21 26.30
N GLU A 46 -14.43 15.06 24.99
CA GLU A 46 -14.79 16.14 24.08
C GLU A 46 -16.24 15.93 23.61
N SER A 47 -17.17 16.31 24.48
CA SER A 47 -18.60 16.42 24.14
C SER A 47 -18.83 17.73 23.37
N GLY A 48 -18.45 17.72 22.09
CA GLY A 48 -18.74 18.77 21.14
C GLY A 48 -20.16 18.62 20.60
N SER A 49 -21.07 19.49 21.04
CA SER A 49 -22.40 19.66 20.47
C SER A 49 -22.31 20.18 19.03
N GLN A 50 -22.37 19.28 18.04
CA GLN A 50 -22.37 19.64 16.63
C GLN A 50 -23.79 19.95 16.18
N ALA A 51 -24.05 21.22 15.84
CA ALA A 51 -25.30 21.65 15.23
C ALA A 51 -25.56 20.84 13.93
N PRO A 52 -26.83 20.49 13.63
CA PRO A 52 -27.16 19.74 12.42
C PRO A 52 -26.77 20.57 11.19
N ARG A 53 -25.78 20.07 10.44
CA ARG A 53 -25.50 20.59 9.10
C ARG A 53 -26.72 20.32 8.22
N PRO A 54 -27.15 21.28 7.37
CA PRO A 54 -28.19 21.02 6.39
C PRO A 54 -27.75 19.84 5.54
N ALA A 55 -28.59 18.79 5.52
CA ALA A 55 -28.40 17.65 4.65
C ALA A 55 -28.27 18.17 3.22
N SER A 56 -27.06 18.11 2.69
CA SER A 56 -26.84 18.23 1.25
C SER A 56 -27.69 17.14 0.61
N GLU A 57 -28.71 17.54 -0.14
CA GLU A 57 -29.54 16.64 -0.92
C GLU A 57 -28.62 15.95 -1.94
N ALA A 58 -28.05 14.82 -1.52
CA ALA A 58 -27.26 13.94 -2.34
C ALA A 58 -28.16 13.40 -3.45
N SER A 59 -27.78 13.71 -4.68
CA SER A 59 -28.34 13.14 -5.89
C SER A 59 -28.26 11.61 -5.80
N ALA A 60 -29.38 10.97 -5.45
CA ALA A 60 -29.51 9.54 -5.20
C ALA A 60 -29.56 8.70 -6.48
N GLY A 61 -28.69 9.00 -7.43
CA GLY A 61 -28.40 8.14 -8.57
C GLY A 61 -27.27 7.16 -8.24
N PRO A 62 -27.25 5.94 -8.82
CA PRO A 62 -26.10 5.05 -8.68
C PRO A 62 -24.88 5.72 -9.32
N VAL A 63 -23.92 6.15 -8.49
CA VAL A 63 -22.66 6.72 -9.00
C VAL A 63 -21.84 5.59 -9.60
N LYS A 64 -21.69 5.61 -10.92
CA LYS A 64 -20.81 4.69 -11.63
C LYS A 64 -19.39 5.25 -11.60
N VAL A 65 -18.48 4.48 -11.04
CA VAL A 65 -17.05 4.78 -11.07
C VAL A 65 -16.43 4.09 -12.27
N ASP A 66 -15.69 4.85 -13.08
CA ASP A 66 -14.92 4.31 -14.19
C ASP A 66 -13.61 3.70 -13.67
N ILE A 67 -13.63 2.38 -13.45
CA ILE A 67 -12.47 1.63 -12.94
C ILE A 67 -11.31 1.62 -13.94
N ASP A 68 -11.58 1.67 -15.24
CA ASP A 68 -10.52 1.68 -16.27
C ASP A 68 -9.79 3.02 -16.30
N ALA A 69 -10.50 4.13 -16.01
CA ALA A 69 -9.88 5.44 -15.86
C ALA A 69 -9.02 5.56 -14.58
N ILE A 70 -9.48 4.96 -13.48
CA ILE A 70 -8.76 5.01 -12.19
C ILE A 70 -7.56 4.06 -12.18
N PHE A 71 -7.73 2.85 -12.70
CA PHE A 71 -6.69 1.82 -12.83
C PHE A 71 -6.42 1.56 -14.31
N PRO A 72 -5.56 2.38 -14.97
CA PRO A 72 -5.24 2.20 -16.38
C PRO A 72 -4.70 0.79 -16.68
N PRO A 73 -4.93 0.24 -17.87
CA PRO A 73 -4.37 -1.05 -18.26
C PRO A 73 -2.85 -1.10 -18.09
N GLY A 74 -2.34 -2.18 -17.49
CA GLY A 74 -0.91 -2.38 -17.29
C GLY A 74 -0.61 -3.70 -16.57
N PRO A 75 0.65 -4.16 -16.62
CA PRO A 75 1.09 -5.32 -15.85
C PRO A 75 0.89 -5.02 -14.37
N GLY A 76 0.18 -5.90 -13.65
CA GLY A 76 -0.10 -5.73 -12.22
C GLY A 76 -1.46 -5.10 -11.88
N ARG A 77 -2.16 -4.50 -12.85
CA ARG A 77 -3.52 -3.97 -12.65
C ARG A 77 -4.46 -5.00 -12.02
N ASP A 78 -4.55 -6.17 -12.65
CA ASP A 78 -5.47 -7.21 -12.20
C ASP A 78 -5.01 -7.82 -10.88
N LEU A 79 -3.70 -7.83 -10.60
CA LEU A 79 -3.18 -8.25 -9.29
C LEU A 79 -3.67 -7.30 -8.19
N VAL A 80 -3.63 -5.99 -8.40
CA VAL A 80 -4.19 -5.00 -7.46
C VAL A 80 -5.69 -5.21 -7.27
N LEU A 81 -6.46 -5.23 -8.35
CA LEU A 81 -7.92 -5.33 -8.29
C LEU A 81 -8.40 -6.62 -7.62
N ASN A 82 -7.68 -7.73 -7.79
CA ASN A 82 -8.08 -9.02 -7.25
C ASN A 82 -7.59 -9.28 -5.81
N ASN A 83 -6.48 -8.66 -5.37
CA ASN A 83 -5.84 -9.03 -4.11
C ASN A 83 -5.88 -7.95 -3.03
N CYS A 84 -5.86 -6.65 -3.39
CA CYS A 84 -5.80 -5.56 -2.42
C CYS A 84 -7.13 -5.24 -1.73
N GLN A 85 -8.24 -5.80 -2.22
CA GLN A 85 -9.58 -5.52 -1.72
C GLN A 85 -10.06 -6.47 -0.61
N SER A 86 -9.24 -7.45 -0.23
CA SER A 86 -9.59 -8.46 0.77
C SER A 86 -9.63 -7.94 2.21
N CYS A 87 -8.88 -6.87 2.50
CA CYS A 87 -8.81 -6.27 3.84
C CYS A 87 -9.49 -4.89 3.91
N HIS A 88 -9.36 -4.08 2.86
CA HIS A 88 -9.97 -2.78 2.76
C HIS A 88 -10.30 -2.43 1.32
N ILE A 89 -11.23 -1.48 1.11
CA ILE A 89 -11.50 -0.99 -0.25
C ILE A 89 -10.28 -0.26 -0.80
N TRP A 90 -10.14 -0.20 -2.13
CA TRP A 90 -8.98 0.35 -2.84
C TRP A 90 -8.82 1.88 -2.75
N VAL A 91 -9.76 2.59 -2.13
CA VAL A 91 -9.77 4.07 -2.08
C VAL A 91 -8.45 4.68 -1.59
N PRO A 92 -7.79 4.18 -0.51
CA PRO A 92 -6.48 4.69 -0.07
C PRO A 92 -5.40 4.63 -1.15
N ILE A 93 -5.43 3.62 -2.03
CA ILE A 93 -4.47 3.48 -3.13
C ILE A 93 -4.57 4.68 -4.09
N VAL A 94 -5.80 5.14 -4.31
CA VAL A 94 -6.14 6.16 -5.31
C VAL A 94 -5.98 7.59 -4.77
N ILE A 95 -6.19 7.81 -3.47
CA ILE A 95 -6.14 9.17 -2.89
C ILE A 95 -4.77 9.56 -2.34
N LEU A 96 -3.91 8.60 -1.96
CA LEU A 96 -2.65 8.92 -1.28
C LEU A 96 -1.56 9.46 -2.22
N GLN A 97 -1.60 9.12 -3.53
CA GLN A 97 -0.69 9.62 -4.58
C GLN A 97 0.76 9.82 -4.09
N MET A 98 1.42 8.73 -3.73
CA MET A 98 2.71 8.76 -3.04
C MET A 98 3.91 8.60 -3.98
N ASP A 99 5.09 9.04 -3.53
CA ASP A 99 6.33 8.72 -4.23
C ASP A 99 6.74 7.24 -4.08
N GLU A 100 7.72 6.82 -4.86
CA GLU A 100 8.20 5.43 -4.88
C GLU A 100 8.68 4.95 -3.49
N ALA A 101 9.38 5.80 -2.73
CA ALA A 101 9.90 5.43 -1.42
C ALA A 101 8.78 5.25 -0.37
N ALA A 102 7.73 6.06 -0.46
CA ALA A 102 6.54 5.92 0.37
C ALA A 102 5.72 4.68 -0.01
N TRP A 103 5.55 4.39 -1.31
CA TRP A 103 4.95 3.14 -1.74
C TRP A 103 5.75 1.92 -1.30
N PHE A 104 7.08 1.97 -1.38
CA PHE A 104 7.94 0.87 -0.91
C PHE A 104 7.71 0.58 0.57
N ARG A 105 7.70 1.62 1.42
CA ARG A 105 7.39 1.43 2.85
C ARG A 105 5.99 0.82 3.05
N SER A 106 5.00 1.28 2.29
CA SER A 106 3.65 0.71 2.33
C SER A 106 3.64 -0.76 1.92
N SER A 107 4.43 -1.17 0.92
CA SER A 107 4.44 -2.55 0.44
C SER A 107 5.03 -3.52 1.46
N LEU A 108 6.02 -3.10 2.26
CA LEU A 108 6.57 -3.91 3.35
C LEU A 108 5.50 -4.32 4.36
N GLU A 109 4.61 -3.38 4.73
CA GLU A 109 3.50 -3.66 5.63
C GLU A 109 2.47 -4.61 4.99
N HIS A 110 2.29 -4.55 3.67
CA HIS A 110 1.28 -5.35 2.98
C HIS A 110 1.76 -6.74 2.55
N ARG A 111 3.07 -7.00 2.43
CA ARG A 111 3.59 -8.27 1.89
C ARG A 111 3.03 -9.50 2.61
N GLY A 112 3.01 -9.48 3.94
CA GLY A 112 2.47 -10.56 4.77
C GLY A 112 0.94 -10.68 4.76
N ARG A 113 0.22 -9.75 4.13
CA ARG A 113 -1.25 -9.82 3.97
C ARG A 113 -1.67 -10.41 2.62
N VAL A 114 -0.73 -10.54 1.68
CA VAL A 114 -0.94 -11.11 0.34
C VAL A 114 -0.02 -12.30 0.09
N GLU A 115 0.10 -13.19 1.09
CA GLU A 115 0.97 -14.38 1.04
C GLU A 115 0.63 -15.37 -0.09
N VAL A 116 -0.59 -15.29 -0.63
CA VAL A 116 -1.01 -16.06 -1.80
C VAL A 116 -0.27 -15.68 -3.07
N LEU A 117 0.24 -14.43 -3.15
CA LEU A 117 1.05 -13.98 -4.27
C LEU A 117 2.48 -14.49 -4.13
N SER A 118 3.00 -15.02 -5.24
CA SER A 118 4.45 -15.23 -5.39
C SER A 118 5.21 -13.91 -5.29
N ASP A 119 6.52 -13.99 -5.06
CA ASP A 119 7.36 -12.79 -4.98
C ASP A 119 7.37 -12.00 -6.30
N GLU A 120 7.37 -12.68 -7.45
CA GLU A 120 7.30 -12.06 -8.78
C GLU A 120 5.97 -11.34 -9.03
N GLU A 121 4.84 -11.95 -8.63
CA GLU A 121 3.53 -11.29 -8.70
C GLU A 121 3.46 -10.08 -7.77
N PHE A 122 4.02 -10.20 -6.57
CA PHE A 122 4.06 -9.08 -5.62
C PHE A 122 4.91 -7.92 -6.14
N GLU A 123 6.08 -8.20 -6.73
CA GLU A 123 6.91 -7.20 -7.39
C GLU A 123 6.17 -6.54 -8.57
N THR A 124 5.46 -7.32 -9.38
CA THR A 124 4.66 -6.81 -10.51
C THR A 124 3.51 -5.92 -10.03
N LEU A 125 2.79 -6.34 -8.98
CA LEU A 125 1.73 -5.56 -8.33
C LEU A 125 2.30 -4.24 -7.79
N TYR A 126 3.42 -4.31 -7.08
CA TYR A 126 4.06 -3.15 -6.49
C TYR A 126 4.52 -2.14 -7.55
N ALA A 127 5.21 -2.61 -8.60
CA ALA A 127 5.66 -1.77 -9.70
C ALA A 127 4.49 -1.06 -10.39
N TYR A 128 3.35 -1.73 -10.51
CA TYR A 128 2.14 -1.10 -11.03
C TYR A 128 1.65 0.04 -10.12
N VAL A 129 1.51 -0.20 -8.81
CA VAL A 129 1.01 0.81 -7.87
C VAL A 129 1.93 2.03 -7.85
N SER A 130 3.25 1.83 -7.72
CA SER A 130 4.22 2.92 -7.58
C SER A 130 4.41 3.73 -8.85
N SER A 131 4.19 3.14 -10.04
CA SER A 131 4.24 3.88 -11.32
C SER A 131 2.90 4.53 -11.70
N THR A 132 1.78 4.02 -11.18
CA THR A 132 0.43 4.49 -11.54
C THR A 132 -0.07 5.61 -10.64
N PHE A 133 0.21 5.55 -9.34
CA PHE A 133 -0.34 6.46 -8.33
C PHE A 133 0.75 7.36 -7.73
N THR A 134 1.25 8.28 -8.55
CA THR A 134 2.38 9.17 -8.23
C THR A 134 1.91 10.56 -7.81
N PRO A 135 2.77 11.38 -7.16
CA PRO A 135 2.39 12.74 -6.74
C PRO A 135 1.97 13.67 -7.88
N ASP A 136 2.42 13.39 -9.11
CA ASP A 136 2.08 14.17 -10.31
C ASP A 136 0.71 13.80 -10.90
N ARG A 137 0.13 12.67 -10.46
CA ARG A 137 -1.19 12.24 -10.92
C ARG A 137 -2.28 12.93 -10.11
N PRO A 138 -3.26 13.60 -10.75
CA PRO A 138 -4.37 14.18 -10.03
C PRO A 138 -5.21 13.09 -9.36
N VAL A 139 -5.60 13.33 -8.11
CA VAL A 139 -6.59 12.49 -7.41
C VAL A 139 -7.91 12.59 -8.18
N PRO A 140 -8.50 11.48 -8.66
CA PRO A 140 -9.78 11.52 -9.34
C PRO A 140 -10.91 11.90 -8.37
N GLU A 141 -11.96 12.52 -8.89
CA GLU A 141 -13.18 12.73 -8.11
C GLU A 141 -13.86 11.38 -7.84
N LEU A 142 -13.97 11.02 -6.56
CA LEU A 142 -14.65 9.81 -6.11
C LEU A 142 -16.01 10.18 -5.50
N PRO A 143 -17.05 9.35 -5.65
CA PRO A 143 -18.31 9.56 -4.94
C PRO A 143 -18.10 9.60 -3.44
N GLU A 144 -18.85 10.48 -2.77
CA GLU A 144 -18.82 10.63 -1.31
C GLU A 144 -19.09 9.30 -0.60
N SER A 145 -19.99 8.47 -1.13
CA SER A 145 -20.27 7.14 -0.57
C SER A 145 -19.04 6.21 -0.55
N LEU A 146 -18.10 6.34 -1.48
CA LEU A 146 -16.84 5.58 -1.44
C LEU A 146 -15.86 6.17 -0.43
N LEU A 147 -15.83 7.50 -0.29
CA LEU A 147 -15.00 8.21 0.69
C LEU A 147 -15.44 7.90 2.14
N GLU A 148 -16.74 7.76 2.38
CA GLU A 148 -17.27 7.35 3.68
C GLU A 148 -16.94 5.88 3.98
N ALA A 149 -17.11 4.99 2.99
CA ALA A 149 -16.90 3.55 3.18
C ALA A 149 -15.49 3.18 3.66
N TRP A 150 -14.43 3.84 3.16
CA TRP A 150 -13.05 3.47 3.53
C TRP A 150 -12.60 3.95 4.90
N THR A 151 -13.30 4.90 5.52
CA THR A 151 -12.95 5.41 6.86
C THR A 151 -13.78 4.77 7.99
N SER A 152 -14.76 3.95 7.62
CA SER A 152 -15.78 3.42 8.54
C SER A 152 -15.42 2.10 9.24
N TYR A 153 -14.16 1.94 9.66
CA TYR A 153 -13.69 0.77 10.42
C TYR A 153 -14.03 0.82 11.91
#